data_AF-A0AA38P6K3-F1
#
_entry.id   AF-A0AA38P6K3-F1
#
_cell.length_a   1.000
_cell.length_b   1.000
_cell.length_c   1.000
_cell.angle_alpha   90.00
_cell.angle_beta   90.00
_cell.angle_gamma   90.00
#
_symmetry.space_group_name_H-M   'P 1'
#
loop_
_entity.id
_entity.type
_entity.pdbx_description
1 polymer ?
#
loop_
_entity_poly.entity_id
_entity_poly.type
_entity_poly.pdbx_seq_one_letter_code
_entity_poly.pdbx_strand_id
1 'polypeptide(L)'
;MFFQITPTRLFALLHVGASIFLTSASPVPSLNGDLAQYDRRADPVRAMDPHLTRRALQEDVELVISGVGKEEHWFVHVGPRLFQAGTRDPSTMDKFKSKLTTSDYEWAHVEHQLSHPKKVHLGKATFKDAADQNAAFQKLRGIRMKAPAAVKGGNCLDYITDVLDELEHDRHVGADVVHAYKQEYDENYARVSKAVWGVDLKLLPRYSCSNRVFMDFV
;
A
#
# COMPACT_ATOMS: atom_id res chain seq x y z
N MET A 1 -44.41 -21.14 34.41
CA MET A 1 -43.22 -21.44 35.21
C MET A 1 -42.13 -20.50 34.74
N PHE A 2 -41.89 -19.44 35.51
CA PHE A 2 -40.96 -18.36 35.19
C PHE A 2 -39.58 -18.72 35.72
N PHE A 3 -38.54 -18.66 34.88
CA PHE A 3 -37.16 -18.73 35.35
C PHE A 3 -36.67 -17.31 35.67
N GLN A 4 -36.50 -17.07 36.97
CA GLN A 4 -35.83 -15.91 37.54
C GLN A 4 -34.34 -15.98 37.25
N ILE A 5 -33.78 -14.88 36.74
CA ILE A 5 -32.34 -14.62 36.68
C ILE A 5 -32.00 -13.78 37.92
N THR A 6 -31.08 -14.25 38.75
CA THR A 6 -30.46 -13.49 39.84
C THR A 6 -28.93 -13.70 39.78
N PRO A 7 -28.11 -12.91 40.49
CA PRO A 7 -27.26 -11.89 39.87
C PRO A 7 -25.78 -12.20 40.13
N THR A 8 -24.86 -11.61 39.36
CA THR A 8 -23.56 -11.09 39.84
C THR A 8 -22.62 -10.84 38.67
N ARG A 9 -22.26 -9.59 38.44
CA ARG A 9 -20.88 -9.06 38.40
C ARG A 9 -20.91 -7.62 37.91
N LEU A 10 -21.30 -6.78 38.86
CA LEU A 10 -21.12 -5.35 38.88
C LEU A 10 -19.66 -5.06 39.30
N PHE A 11 -19.03 -4.09 38.63
CA PHE A 11 -17.88 -3.28 39.06
C PHE A 11 -16.52 -3.94 39.31
N ALA A 12 -15.59 -3.69 38.39
CA ALA A 12 -14.18 -3.49 38.70
C ALA A 12 -13.71 -2.21 37.98
N LEU A 13 -13.89 -1.07 38.64
CA LEU A 13 -13.47 0.27 38.23
C LEU A 13 -12.09 0.52 38.85
N LEU A 14 -11.03 0.34 38.05
CA LEU A 14 -9.66 0.58 38.49
C LEU A 14 -9.27 2.05 38.28
N HIS A 15 -8.70 2.61 39.33
CA HIS A 15 -8.36 4.00 39.54
C HIS A 15 -7.16 4.42 38.70
N VAL A 16 -7.24 5.57 38.02
CA VAL A 16 -6.05 6.34 37.63
C VAL A 16 -6.20 7.73 38.20
N GLY A 17 -5.60 7.93 39.37
CA GLY A 17 -5.23 9.23 39.87
C GLY A 17 -3.76 9.48 39.55
N ALA A 18 -3.46 10.66 39.02
CA ALA A 18 -2.35 11.50 39.47
C ALA A 18 -2.32 12.77 38.62
N SER A 19 -2.83 13.83 39.23
CA SER A 19 -2.74 15.23 38.85
C SER A 19 -1.28 15.65 38.62
N ILE A 20 -1.02 16.44 37.58
CA ILE A 20 0.18 17.28 37.52
C ILE A 20 -0.29 18.73 37.51
N PHE A 21 -0.14 19.37 38.67
CA PHE A 21 -0.23 20.82 38.83
C PHE A 21 0.96 21.49 38.14
N LEU A 22 0.67 22.60 37.46
CA LEU A 22 1.61 23.66 37.09
C LEU A 22 2.31 24.22 38.32
N THR A 23 3.61 24.57 38.23
CA THR A 23 4.11 25.96 38.37
C THR A 23 5.65 26.05 38.31
N SER A 24 6.07 27.21 37.82
CA SER A 24 7.37 27.82 37.62
C SER A 24 8.38 27.78 38.77
N ALA A 25 9.68 27.79 38.45
CA ALA A 25 10.58 28.94 38.63
C ALA A 25 12.06 28.50 38.54
N SER A 26 12.84 29.21 37.73
CA SER A 26 14.31 29.15 37.75
C SER A 26 14.88 29.62 39.08
N PRO A 27 16.11 29.19 39.40
CA PRO A 27 17.11 30.19 39.76
C PRO A 27 18.41 30.04 38.95
N VAL A 28 18.96 31.20 38.62
CA VAL A 28 20.31 31.44 38.09
C VAL A 28 21.37 31.11 39.14
N PRO A 29 22.54 30.60 38.74
CA PRO A 29 23.79 31.09 39.31
C PRO A 29 24.79 31.63 38.28
N SER A 30 25.16 32.88 38.54
CA SER A 30 26.43 33.60 38.35
C SER A 30 27.64 32.93 37.69
N LEU A 31 28.27 33.75 36.84
CA LEU A 31 29.60 33.70 36.25
C LEU A 31 30.74 33.15 37.14
N ASN A 32 31.56 32.31 36.53
CA ASN A 32 33.03 32.31 36.48
C ASN A 32 33.37 31.31 35.35
N GLY A 33 33.78 31.71 34.15
CA GLY A 33 35.02 32.41 33.83
C GLY A 33 35.79 31.49 32.89
N ASP A 34 35.64 31.66 31.58
CA ASP A 34 36.78 31.84 30.67
C ASP A 34 36.35 31.94 29.21
N LEU A 35 37.05 32.86 28.55
CA LEU A 35 36.88 33.31 27.18
C LEU A 35 37.11 32.18 26.17
N ALA A 36 36.06 31.80 25.45
CA ALA A 36 36.21 31.28 24.09
C ALA A 36 35.16 31.96 23.21
N GLN A 37 35.59 33.07 22.64
CA GLN A 37 34.87 33.94 21.73
C GLN A 37 34.62 33.20 20.41
N TYR A 38 33.55 32.41 20.33
CA TYR A 38 32.98 31.95 19.06
C TYR A 38 31.74 32.78 18.73
N ASP A 39 32.02 33.98 18.22
CA ASP A 39 31.04 34.82 17.59
C ASP A 39 30.82 34.31 16.15
N ARG A 40 29.89 33.38 15.97
CA ARG A 40 29.24 33.12 14.68
C ARG A 40 27.78 32.77 14.90
N ARG A 41 26.96 33.82 14.79
CA ARG A 41 25.66 33.89 14.11
C ARG A 41 24.93 32.56 13.96
N ALA A 42 23.76 32.50 14.59
CA ALA A 42 22.65 31.68 14.15
C ALA A 42 22.45 31.85 12.62
N ASP A 43 22.79 30.81 11.86
CA ASP A 43 22.26 30.62 10.51
C ASP A 43 20.88 29.96 10.63
N PRO A 44 19.79 30.67 10.34
CA PRO A 44 18.50 30.05 10.14
C PRO A 44 18.51 29.38 8.75
N VAL A 45 17.89 28.20 8.67
CA VAL A 45 17.67 27.45 7.43
C VAL A 45 18.95 26.90 6.81
N ARG A 46 19.27 25.66 7.18
CA ARG A 46 20.05 24.76 6.33
C ARG A 46 19.26 24.63 5.02
N ALA A 47 19.58 25.47 4.05
CA ALA A 47 19.11 25.32 2.68
C ALA A 47 19.54 23.91 2.26
N MET A 48 18.57 23.00 2.15
CA MET A 48 18.81 21.71 1.52
C MET A 48 19.38 22.03 0.15
N ASP A 49 20.61 21.59 -0.08
CA ASP A 49 21.26 21.70 -1.37
C ASP A 49 20.31 21.08 -2.43
N PRO A 50 19.78 21.86 -3.38
CA PRO A 50 18.84 21.36 -4.39
C PRO A 50 19.46 20.31 -5.32
N HIS A 51 20.76 20.02 -5.18
CA HIS A 51 21.44 18.95 -5.89
C HIS A 51 21.35 17.57 -5.22
N LEU A 52 20.91 17.46 -3.96
CA LEU A 52 20.73 16.17 -3.29
C LEU A 52 19.46 15.41 -3.73
N THR A 53 18.53 16.06 -4.42
CA THR A 53 17.22 15.52 -4.79
C THR A 53 17.12 14.93 -6.20
N ARG A 54 18.21 14.90 -6.99
CA ARG A 54 18.20 14.43 -8.39
C ARG A 54 18.95 13.12 -8.64
N ARG A 55 19.05 12.26 -7.62
CA ARG A 55 19.60 10.91 -7.84
C ARG A 55 18.48 9.99 -8.30
N ALA A 56 18.80 9.15 -9.27
CA ALA A 56 17.92 8.05 -9.65
C ALA A 56 17.64 7.20 -8.41
N LEU A 57 16.36 6.91 -8.18
CA LEU A 57 15.90 6.05 -7.11
C LEU A 57 15.65 4.67 -7.69
N GLN A 58 16.16 3.65 -7.02
CA GLN A 58 15.91 2.27 -7.37
C GLN A 58 15.23 1.59 -6.20
N GLU A 59 14.03 1.08 -6.44
CA GLU A 59 13.15 0.53 -5.41
C GLU A 59 12.83 -0.92 -5.71
N ASP A 60 12.63 -1.72 -4.67
CA ASP A 60 12.09 -3.06 -4.81
C ASP A 60 10.62 -3.04 -5.23
N VAL A 61 10.27 -3.97 -6.12
CA VAL A 61 8.90 -4.31 -6.47
C VAL A 61 8.62 -5.72 -5.99
N GLU A 62 7.68 -5.86 -5.06
CA GLU A 62 7.33 -7.13 -4.43
C GLU A 62 5.82 -7.35 -4.49
N LEU A 63 5.41 -8.58 -4.76
CA LEU A 63 4.07 -9.04 -4.47
C LEU A 63 4.01 -9.45 -3.00
N VAL A 64 3.10 -8.86 -2.24
CA VAL A 64 2.86 -9.20 -0.84
C VAL A 64 1.52 -9.91 -0.73
N ILE A 65 1.52 -11.12 -0.16
CA ILE A 65 0.33 -11.95 0.04
C ILE A 65 0.12 -12.10 1.54
N SER A 66 -1.01 -11.60 2.04
CA SER A 66 -1.41 -11.71 3.45
C SER A 66 -2.62 -12.64 3.57
N GLY A 67 -2.68 -13.39 4.67
CA GLY A 67 -3.80 -14.31 4.93
C GLY A 67 -3.81 -15.54 4.00
N VAL A 68 -4.81 -16.40 4.18
CA VAL A 68 -4.98 -17.64 3.40
C VAL A 68 -6.47 -17.95 3.19
N GLY A 69 -6.79 -18.61 2.07
CA GLY A 69 -8.15 -19.05 1.79
C GLY A 69 -9.10 -17.87 1.57
N LYS A 70 -10.12 -17.73 2.42
CA LYS A 70 -11.10 -16.64 2.32
C LYS A 70 -10.54 -15.26 2.70
N GLU A 71 -9.50 -15.25 3.53
CA GLU A 71 -8.83 -14.04 4.02
C GLU A 71 -7.60 -13.69 3.18
N GLU A 72 -7.32 -14.44 2.11
CA GLU A 72 -6.16 -14.19 1.27
C GLU A 72 -6.32 -12.87 0.51
N HIS A 73 -5.35 -11.98 0.66
CA HIS A 73 -5.34 -10.67 0.01
C HIS A 73 -3.96 -10.31 -0.52
N TRP A 74 -3.95 -9.78 -1.74
CA TRP A 74 -2.73 -9.50 -2.49
C TRP A 74 -2.52 -8.00 -2.62
N PHE A 75 -1.27 -7.58 -2.47
CA PHE A 75 -0.82 -6.20 -2.56
C PHE A 75 0.42 -6.13 -3.45
N VAL A 76 0.69 -4.96 -4.03
CA VAL A 76 1.98 -4.69 -4.66
C VAL A 76 2.72 -3.62 -3.88
N HIS A 77 3.93 -3.97 -3.44
CA HIS A 77 4.84 -3.11 -2.71
C HIS A 77 5.85 -2.53 -3.70
N VAL A 78 5.95 -1.20 -3.74
CA VAL A 78 6.88 -0.46 -4.63
C VAL A 78 7.57 0.61 -3.79
N GLY A 79 8.83 0.35 -3.42
CA GLY A 79 9.61 1.25 -2.56
C GLY A 79 8.92 1.50 -1.21
N PRO A 80 8.52 2.73 -0.86
CA PRO A 80 7.87 3.01 0.42
C PRO A 80 6.35 2.73 0.42
N ARG A 81 5.73 2.39 -0.73
CA ARG A 81 4.26 2.32 -0.86
C ARG A 81 3.76 0.91 -1.08
N LEU A 82 2.65 0.60 -0.42
CA LEU A 82 1.87 -0.62 -0.62
C LEU A 82 0.54 -0.28 -1.28
N PHE A 83 0.28 -0.79 -2.49
CA PHE A 83 -0.94 -0.55 -3.25
C PHE A 83 -1.86 -1.77 -3.20
N GLN A 84 -3.16 -1.55 -3.06
CA GLN A 84 -4.16 -2.62 -3.06
C GLN A 84 -5.56 -2.16 -3.48
N ALA A 85 -6.38 -3.12 -3.88
CA ALA A 85 -7.82 -2.93 -4.08
C ALA A 85 -8.59 -3.87 -3.14
N GLY A 86 -9.37 -3.31 -2.21
CA GLY A 86 -10.08 -4.08 -1.19
C GLY A 86 -11.46 -3.53 -0.88
N THR A 87 -12.18 -4.20 0.02
CA THR A 87 -13.45 -3.72 0.57
C THR A 87 -13.25 -3.24 2.00
N ARG A 88 -13.96 -2.18 2.39
CA ARG A 88 -13.97 -1.71 3.78
C ARG A 88 -14.81 -2.60 4.68
N ASP A 89 -15.85 -3.21 4.12
CA ASP A 89 -16.73 -4.13 4.83
C ASP A 89 -17.15 -5.26 3.88
N PRO A 90 -16.52 -6.43 3.96
CA PRO A 90 -16.89 -7.58 3.16
C PRO A 90 -18.33 -8.07 3.43
N SER A 91 -18.87 -7.84 4.63
CA SER A 91 -20.15 -8.42 5.06
C SER A 91 -21.36 -7.76 4.39
N THR A 92 -21.22 -6.50 3.98
CA THR A 92 -22.28 -5.70 3.35
C THR A 92 -22.11 -5.54 1.84
N MET A 93 -21.02 -6.06 1.27
CA MET A 93 -20.70 -5.90 -0.15
C MET A 93 -21.34 -6.98 -1.03
N ASP A 94 -22.16 -6.58 -2.00
CA ASP A 94 -22.57 -7.45 -3.11
C ASP A 94 -21.40 -7.59 -4.12
N LYS A 95 -20.62 -8.66 -3.99
CA LYS A 95 -19.43 -8.92 -4.83
C LYS A 95 -19.71 -8.98 -6.34
N PHE A 96 -20.95 -9.21 -6.78
CA PHE A 96 -21.30 -9.25 -8.20
C PHE A 96 -21.70 -7.89 -8.77
N LYS A 97 -21.89 -6.88 -7.91
CA LYS A 97 -22.26 -5.52 -8.33
C LYS A 97 -21.24 -4.47 -7.91
N SER A 98 -20.61 -4.68 -6.76
CA SER A 98 -19.70 -3.73 -6.14
C SER A 98 -18.27 -3.89 -6.65
N LYS A 99 -17.65 -2.74 -6.91
CA LYS A 99 -16.24 -2.61 -7.27
C LYS A 99 -15.41 -2.47 -5.99
N LEU A 100 -14.21 -3.03 -5.96
CA LEU A 100 -13.28 -2.81 -4.85
C LEU A 100 -12.79 -1.35 -4.86
N THR A 101 -12.48 -0.85 -3.67
CA THR A 101 -11.86 0.46 -3.48
C THR A 101 -10.35 0.31 -3.56
N THR A 102 -9.70 1.14 -4.36
CA THR A 102 -8.24 1.20 -4.45
C THR A 102 -7.68 2.09 -3.35
N SER A 103 -6.52 1.75 -2.82
CA SER A 103 -5.86 2.46 -1.73
C SER A 103 -4.38 2.20 -1.73
N ASP A 104 -3.62 3.10 -1.13
CA ASP A 104 -2.21 2.93 -0.90
C ASP A 104 -1.79 3.38 0.50
N TYR A 105 -0.75 2.74 1.03
CA TYR A 105 -0.28 2.94 2.40
C TYR A 105 1.23 3.11 2.43
N GLU A 106 1.75 3.82 3.44
CA GLU A 106 3.18 3.78 3.75
C GLU A 106 3.50 2.41 4.32
N TRP A 107 4.40 1.66 3.69
CA TRP A 107 4.74 0.28 4.04
C TRP A 107 5.11 0.14 5.52
N ALA A 108 5.98 1.05 6.00
CA ALA A 108 6.44 1.08 7.38
C ALA A 108 5.29 1.18 8.42
N HIS A 109 4.14 1.72 8.03
CA HIS A 109 2.99 1.86 8.92
C HIS A 109 2.04 0.67 8.90
N VAL A 110 2.10 -0.19 7.89
CA VAL A 110 1.12 -1.28 7.70
C VAL A 110 1.73 -2.68 7.72
N GLU A 111 3.03 -2.84 7.53
CA GLU A 111 3.70 -4.15 7.49
C GLU A 111 3.36 -5.01 8.73
N HIS A 112 3.44 -4.41 9.92
CA HIS A 112 3.17 -5.09 11.19
C HIS A 112 1.70 -5.51 11.38
N GLN A 113 0.79 -4.99 10.55
CA GLN A 113 -0.64 -5.31 10.59
C GLN A 113 -1.00 -6.47 9.68
N LEU A 114 -0.10 -6.86 8.76
CA LEU A 114 -0.32 -7.96 7.84
C LEU A 114 -0.10 -9.30 8.57
N SER A 115 -1.03 -10.24 8.38
CA SER A 115 -0.94 -11.56 9.00
C SER A 115 -0.02 -12.46 8.18
N HIS A 116 1.18 -12.71 8.70
CA HIS A 116 2.19 -13.62 8.14
C HIS A 116 2.42 -13.40 6.63
N PRO A 117 2.82 -12.19 6.20
CA PRO A 117 2.91 -11.88 4.78
C PRO A 117 3.98 -12.72 4.09
N LYS A 118 3.61 -13.42 3.01
CA LYS A 118 4.56 -13.95 2.02
C LYS A 118 4.95 -12.83 1.07
N LYS A 119 6.25 -12.59 0.92
CA LYS A 119 6.79 -11.66 -0.07
C LYS A 119 7.37 -12.44 -1.25
N VAL A 120 6.99 -12.06 -2.46
CA VAL A 120 7.56 -12.58 -3.72
C VAL A 120 8.25 -11.42 -4.41
N HIS A 121 9.56 -11.52 -4.59
CA HIS A 121 10.32 -10.50 -5.30
C HIS A 121 10.01 -10.55 -6.79
N LEU A 122 9.54 -9.43 -7.35
CA LEU A 122 9.19 -9.31 -8.77
C LEU A 122 10.30 -8.63 -9.57
N GLY A 123 11.07 -7.74 -8.93
CA GLY A 123 12.21 -7.06 -9.54
C GLY A 123 12.40 -5.66 -8.96
N LYS A 124 12.83 -4.71 -9.80
CA LYS A 124 13.14 -3.33 -9.40
C LYS A 124 12.35 -2.31 -10.22
N ALA A 125 11.93 -1.23 -9.57
CA ALA A 125 11.47 -0.02 -10.22
C ALA A 125 12.58 1.04 -10.20
N THR A 126 12.73 1.79 -11.29
CA THR A 126 13.68 2.90 -11.39
C THR A 126 12.93 4.20 -11.65
N PHE A 127 13.18 5.19 -10.81
CA PHE A 127 12.65 6.54 -10.93
C PHE A 127 13.80 7.50 -11.14
N LYS A 128 13.58 8.55 -11.95
CA LYS A 128 14.60 9.56 -12.21
C LYS A 128 15.01 10.31 -10.94
N ASP A 129 14.03 10.61 -10.09
CA ASP A 129 14.17 11.31 -8.83
C ASP A 129 12.89 11.12 -7.98
N ALA A 130 12.84 11.74 -6.80
CA ALA A 130 11.70 11.65 -5.90
C ALA A 130 10.42 12.31 -6.46
N ALA A 131 10.55 13.32 -7.34
CA ALA A 131 9.39 13.98 -7.94
C ALA A 131 8.75 13.06 -8.99
N ASP A 132 9.57 12.37 -9.78
CA ASP A 132 9.16 11.33 -10.73
C ASP A 132 8.45 10.16 -10.01
N GLN A 133 9.03 9.65 -8.92
CA GLN A 133 8.39 8.61 -8.09
C GLN A 133 7.02 9.07 -7.55
N ASN A 134 6.94 10.29 -7.01
CA ASN A 134 5.67 10.81 -6.52
C ASN A 134 4.65 10.98 -7.65
N ALA A 135 5.07 11.44 -8.83
CA ALA A 135 4.18 11.55 -9.99
C ALA A 135 3.63 10.18 -10.42
N ALA A 136 4.49 9.17 -10.50
CA ALA A 136 4.08 7.79 -10.76
C ALA A 136 3.06 7.31 -9.72
N PHE A 137 3.33 7.51 -8.42
CA PHE A 137 2.43 7.10 -7.36
C PHE A 137 1.08 7.85 -7.38
N GLN A 138 1.05 9.13 -7.79
CA GLN A 138 -0.22 9.85 -7.99
C GLN A 138 -1.04 9.24 -9.13
N LYS A 139 -0.41 8.81 -10.23
CA LYS A 139 -1.11 8.09 -11.30
C LYS A 139 -1.68 6.76 -10.80
N LEU A 140 -0.90 5.99 -10.04
CA LEU A 140 -1.35 4.72 -9.45
C LEU A 140 -2.55 4.91 -8.50
N ARG A 141 -2.56 5.98 -7.71
CA ARG A 141 -3.72 6.39 -6.88
C ARG A 141 -4.95 6.77 -7.71
N GLY A 142 -4.77 7.11 -8.98
CA GLY A 142 -5.85 7.39 -9.93
C GLY A 142 -6.54 6.14 -10.47
N ILE A 143 -5.92 4.95 -10.37
CA ILE A 143 -6.48 3.70 -10.89
C ILE A 143 -7.75 3.33 -10.14
N ARG A 144 -8.78 2.91 -10.88
CA ARG A 144 -10.09 2.49 -10.36
C ARG A 144 -10.47 1.13 -10.92
N MET A 145 -11.11 0.31 -10.10
CA MET A 145 -11.59 -1.00 -10.54
C MET A 145 -12.63 -0.87 -11.66
N LYS A 146 -12.43 -1.65 -12.73
CA LYS A 146 -13.26 -1.60 -13.94
C LYS A 146 -14.49 -2.48 -13.81
N ALA A 147 -14.36 -3.62 -13.12
CA ALA A 147 -15.42 -4.61 -12.93
C ALA A 147 -15.75 -4.88 -11.45
N PRO A 148 -16.91 -5.50 -11.15
CA PRO A 148 -17.25 -5.98 -9.80
C PRO A 148 -16.27 -7.04 -9.27
N ALA A 149 -16.14 -7.15 -7.94
CA ALA A 149 -15.14 -7.98 -7.27
C ALA A 149 -15.12 -9.46 -7.70
N ALA A 150 -16.30 -10.05 -7.96
CA ALA A 150 -16.45 -11.44 -8.38
C ALA A 150 -16.44 -11.64 -9.91
N VAL A 151 -15.93 -10.66 -10.66
CA VAL A 151 -15.80 -10.69 -12.12
C VAL A 151 -14.33 -10.48 -12.50
N LYS A 152 -13.88 -11.12 -13.58
CA LYS A 152 -12.51 -10.94 -14.09
C LYS A 152 -12.24 -9.47 -14.42
N GLY A 153 -11.12 -8.94 -13.95
CA GLY A 153 -10.81 -7.51 -14.03
C GLY A 153 -11.32 -6.69 -12.82
N GLY A 154 -11.83 -7.35 -11.78
CA GLY A 154 -12.55 -6.72 -10.68
C GLY A 154 -11.97 -6.94 -9.29
N ASN A 155 -10.95 -7.80 -9.14
CA ASN A 155 -10.36 -8.14 -7.84
C ASN A 155 -8.95 -7.56 -7.62
N CYS A 156 -8.36 -7.80 -6.44
CA CYS A 156 -7.03 -7.31 -6.08
C CYS A 156 -5.91 -7.79 -7.00
N LEU A 157 -6.01 -9.00 -7.55
CA LEU A 157 -5.02 -9.51 -8.50
C LEU A 157 -5.07 -8.73 -9.82
N ASP A 158 -6.27 -8.39 -10.29
CA ASP A 158 -6.44 -7.59 -11.50
C ASP A 158 -5.95 -6.15 -11.31
N TYR A 159 -6.16 -5.58 -10.12
CA TYR A 159 -5.65 -4.26 -9.76
C TYR A 159 -4.12 -4.20 -9.81
N ILE A 160 -3.44 -5.23 -9.30
CA ILE A 160 -1.97 -5.29 -9.36
C ILE A 160 -1.50 -5.36 -10.81
N THR A 161 -2.22 -6.03 -11.72
CA THR A 161 -1.91 -5.95 -13.14
C THR A 161 -2.01 -4.51 -13.65
N ASP A 162 -3.10 -3.80 -13.36
CA ASP A 162 -3.26 -2.40 -13.79
C ASP A 162 -2.13 -1.50 -13.23
N VAL A 163 -1.66 -1.74 -11.99
CA VAL A 163 -0.54 -0.99 -11.40
C VAL A 163 0.78 -1.27 -12.12
N LEU A 164 1.10 -2.55 -12.38
CA LEU A 164 2.34 -2.93 -13.02
C LEU A 164 2.36 -2.54 -14.51
N ASP A 165 1.21 -2.63 -15.20
CA ASP A 165 1.06 -2.19 -16.59
C ASP A 165 1.28 -0.66 -16.69
N GLU A 166 0.79 0.15 -15.74
CA GLU A 166 1.03 1.60 -15.71
C GLU A 166 2.51 1.92 -15.45
N LEU A 167 3.15 1.22 -14.51
CA LEU A 167 4.59 1.39 -14.24
C LEU A 167 5.46 0.97 -15.44
N GLU A 168 5.08 -0.08 -16.17
CA GLU A 168 5.79 -0.53 -17.37
C GLU A 168 5.59 0.46 -18.52
N HIS A 169 4.36 0.93 -18.73
CA HIS A 169 4.03 1.93 -19.74
C HIS A 169 4.90 3.19 -19.59
N ASP A 170 5.06 3.65 -18.34
CA ASP A 170 5.90 4.81 -18.00
C ASP A 170 7.40 4.46 -17.89
N ARG A 171 7.79 3.21 -18.14
CA ARG A 171 9.17 2.68 -18.10
C ARG A 171 9.83 2.77 -16.72
N HIS A 172 9.06 2.75 -15.65
CA HIS A 172 9.58 2.63 -14.29
C HIS A 172 9.95 1.19 -13.96
N VAL A 173 9.29 0.19 -14.56
CA VAL A 173 9.65 -1.23 -14.45
C VAL A 173 9.90 -1.83 -15.83
N GLY A 174 10.68 -2.91 -15.88
CA GLY A 174 10.85 -3.70 -17.10
C GLY A 174 9.74 -4.73 -17.30
N ALA A 175 9.62 -5.24 -18.52
CA ALA A 175 8.66 -6.29 -18.89
C ALA A 175 8.87 -7.60 -18.10
N ASP A 176 10.07 -7.82 -17.57
CA ASP A 176 10.42 -8.94 -16.69
C ASP A 176 9.65 -8.88 -15.36
N VAL A 177 9.45 -7.69 -14.78
CA VAL A 177 8.68 -7.50 -13.55
C VAL A 177 7.20 -7.84 -13.78
N VAL A 178 6.64 -7.36 -14.90
CA VAL A 178 5.26 -7.67 -15.30
C VAL A 178 5.11 -9.16 -15.57
N HIS A 179 6.08 -9.78 -16.24
CA HIS A 179 6.08 -11.21 -16.53
C HIS A 179 6.14 -12.05 -15.25
N ALA A 180 7.00 -11.70 -14.30
CA ALA A 180 7.12 -12.39 -13.01
C ALA A 180 5.78 -12.35 -12.25
N TYR A 181 5.11 -11.19 -12.20
CA TYR A 181 3.79 -11.12 -11.61
C TYR A 181 2.75 -11.93 -12.40
N LYS A 182 2.83 -11.90 -13.73
CA LYS A 182 1.90 -12.61 -14.60
C LYS A 182 1.94 -14.13 -14.38
N GLN A 183 3.12 -14.70 -14.10
CA GLN A 183 3.26 -16.09 -13.71
C GLN A 183 2.50 -16.38 -12.40
N GLU A 184 2.73 -15.61 -11.34
CA GLU A 184 2.02 -15.74 -10.06
C GLU A 184 0.50 -15.56 -10.24
N TYR A 185 0.07 -14.60 -11.05
CA TYR A 185 -1.32 -14.38 -11.40
C TYR A 185 -1.90 -15.62 -12.08
N ASP A 186 -1.30 -16.13 -13.15
CA ASP A 186 -1.87 -17.22 -13.94
C ASP A 186 -1.94 -18.54 -13.14
N GLU A 187 -0.95 -18.81 -12.30
CA GLU A 187 -0.94 -19.99 -11.43
C GLU A 187 -2.00 -19.94 -10.32
N ASN A 188 -2.31 -18.74 -9.81
CA ASN A 188 -3.12 -18.59 -8.60
C ASN A 188 -4.52 -18.02 -8.83
N TYR A 189 -4.80 -17.38 -9.98
CA TYR A 189 -6.01 -16.56 -10.14
C TYR A 189 -7.31 -17.32 -9.88
N ALA A 190 -7.46 -18.51 -10.48
CA ALA A 190 -8.65 -19.33 -10.30
C ALA A 190 -8.80 -19.81 -8.86
N ARG A 191 -7.69 -20.21 -8.22
CA ARG A 191 -7.65 -20.65 -6.81
C ARG A 191 -8.08 -19.52 -5.89
N VAL A 192 -7.48 -18.33 -6.03
CA VAL A 192 -7.76 -17.18 -5.16
C VAL A 192 -9.17 -16.67 -5.39
N SER A 193 -9.61 -16.55 -6.65
CA SER A 193 -10.98 -16.13 -6.97
C SER A 193 -12.02 -17.06 -6.37
N LYS A 194 -11.78 -18.37 -6.40
CA LYS A 194 -12.66 -19.35 -5.78
C LYS A 194 -12.64 -19.26 -4.26
N ALA A 195 -11.45 -19.10 -3.67
CA ALA A 195 -11.29 -19.06 -2.22
C ALA A 195 -11.90 -17.78 -1.60
N VAL A 196 -11.55 -16.61 -2.12
CA VAL A 196 -11.96 -15.30 -1.61
C VAL A 196 -13.37 -14.95 -2.04
N TRP A 197 -13.66 -15.11 -3.33
CA TRP A 197 -14.92 -14.64 -3.94
C TRP A 197 -15.93 -15.75 -4.20
N GLY A 198 -15.60 -17.02 -3.97
CA GLY A 198 -16.51 -18.13 -4.22
C GLY A 198 -16.89 -18.30 -5.69
N VAL A 199 -16.07 -17.80 -6.62
CA VAL A 199 -16.30 -17.87 -8.07
C VAL A 199 -15.12 -18.53 -8.78
N ASP A 200 -15.44 -19.41 -9.73
CA ASP A 200 -14.43 -20.01 -10.61
C ASP A 200 -14.25 -19.13 -11.85
N LEU A 201 -13.38 -18.12 -11.71
CA LEU A 201 -12.96 -17.29 -12.82
C LEU A 201 -11.82 -18.00 -13.54
N LYS A 202 -12.17 -18.90 -14.47
CA LYS A 202 -11.17 -19.53 -15.34
C LYS A 202 -10.39 -18.45 -16.11
N LEU A 203 -9.12 -18.74 -16.39
CA LEU A 203 -8.33 -17.96 -17.33
C LEU A 203 -8.93 -18.09 -18.74
N LEU A 204 -9.92 -17.26 -19.06
CA LEU A 204 -10.23 -17.00 -20.46
C LEU A 204 -9.05 -16.20 -21.03
N PRO A 205 -8.51 -16.58 -22.21
CA PRO A 205 -7.47 -15.80 -22.85
C PRO A 205 -7.95 -14.35 -22.95
N ARG A 206 -7.12 -13.39 -22.50
CA ARG A 206 -7.41 -11.97 -22.73
C ARG A 206 -7.59 -11.83 -24.24
N TYR A 207 -8.73 -11.29 -24.67
CA TYR A 207 -8.86 -10.81 -26.04
C TYR A 207 -7.65 -9.92 -26.33
N SER A 208 -6.80 -10.38 -27.24
CA SER A 208 -5.71 -9.61 -27.82
C SER A 208 -6.34 -8.46 -28.60
N CYS A 209 -6.59 -7.33 -27.92
CA CYS A 209 -6.83 -6.06 -28.59
C CYS A 209 -5.48 -5.50 -29.07
N SER A 210 -4.86 -6.21 -30.02
CA SER A 210 -3.94 -5.58 -30.96
C SER A 210 -4.80 -4.95 -32.05
N ASN A 211 -5.37 -3.78 -31.78
CA ASN A 211 -5.80 -2.87 -32.84
C ASN A 211 -4.54 -2.26 -33.46
N ARG A 212 -3.81 -3.08 -34.23
CA ARG A 212 -2.92 -2.58 -35.28
C ARG A 212 -3.62 -2.78 -36.60
N VAL A 213 -4.22 -1.68 -37.03
CA VAL A 213 -4.38 -1.26 -38.42
C VAL A 213 -3.57 -2.13 -39.38
N PHE A 214 -4.27 -2.87 -40.23
CA PHE A 214 -3.83 -3.11 -41.60
C PHE A 214 -5.00 -2.72 -42.50
N MET A 215 -4.97 -1.44 -42.91
CA MET A 215 -5.40 -1.10 -44.26
C MET A 215 -4.40 -1.75 -45.24
N ASP A 216 -4.95 -2.06 -46.42
CA ASP A 216 -4.28 -2.42 -47.67
C ASP A 216 -3.67 -3.83 -47.77
N PHE A 217 -4.29 -4.70 -48.57
CA PHE A 217 -3.91 -4.89 -49.98
C PHE A 217 -4.85 -5.91 -50.69
N VAL A 218 -5.33 -5.47 -51.87
CA VAL A 218 -6.02 -6.18 -52.99
C VAL A 218 -7.49 -6.59 -52.80
#